data_AF-A0A967GSS7-F1
#
_entry.id   AF-A0A967GSS7-F1
#
_cell.length_a   1.000
_cell.length_b   1.000
_cell.length_c   1.000
_cell.angle_alpha   90.00
_cell.angle_beta   90.00
_cell.angle_gamma   90.00
#
_symmetry.space_group_name_H-M   'P 1'
#
loop_
_entity.id
_entity.type
_entity.pdbx_description
1 polymer ?
#
loop_
_entity_poly.entity_id
_entity_poly.type
_entity_poly.pdbx_seq_one_letter_code
_entity_poly.pdbx_strand_id
1 'polypeptide(L)'
;MARPLILVAVAAALVSPRSLAAQDPLVRSLEELAERYRQNMIATAQLLDDELYGFQPTEEVRSAGRILAHVANTEITFCALGAGEDRPTDEDLEESRTTRAEIIAGLEEAAAYCERVYEALTDEELSEERILFGNPTTALGVLVFNASHTANHYGNLVTYMRLNGIVPPTSSVPSVPVAEADLDPVDPDPGAVDRFGGRYQAGEDTVSVFPEAGMLHVEPLQAGWPSFALVPLADGTFALGLYEDGQLVRVYLPGSRIRFLTDDDGVVGFQMFRDGETLLEAARIP
;
A
#
# COMPACT_ATOMS: atom_id res chain seq x y z
N MET A 1 71.33 -23.46 -16.52
CA MET A 1 70.05 -23.94 -17.08
C MET A 1 68.94 -23.52 -16.13
N ALA A 2 68.29 -22.39 -16.38
CA ALA A 2 67.18 -21.88 -15.57
C ALA A 2 65.86 -22.30 -16.22
N ARG A 3 64.98 -23.00 -15.48
CA ARG A 3 63.63 -23.37 -15.93
C ARG A 3 62.66 -22.23 -15.57
N PRO A 4 61.81 -21.75 -16.48
CA PRO A 4 60.79 -20.77 -16.13
C PRO A 4 59.60 -21.50 -15.47
N LEU A 5 59.15 -20.97 -14.34
CA LEU A 5 57.88 -21.33 -13.70
C LEU A 5 56.75 -20.65 -14.49
N ILE A 6 55.86 -21.45 -15.08
CA ILE A 6 54.61 -20.97 -15.67
C ILE A 6 53.59 -20.85 -14.53
N LEU A 7 53.25 -19.62 -14.15
CA LEU A 7 52.08 -19.35 -13.31
C LEU A 7 50.83 -19.47 -14.20
N VAL A 8 50.01 -20.49 -13.95
CA VAL A 8 48.63 -20.56 -14.48
C VAL A 8 47.76 -19.75 -13.53
N ALA A 9 47.36 -18.56 -13.95
CA ALA A 9 46.34 -17.77 -13.25
C ALA A 9 44.96 -18.37 -13.57
N VAL A 10 44.37 -19.09 -12.62
CA VAL A 10 42.97 -19.50 -12.68
C VAL A 10 42.13 -18.28 -12.29
N ALA A 11 41.57 -17.59 -13.28
CA ALA A 11 40.54 -16.59 -13.05
C ALA A 11 39.24 -17.31 -12.68
N ALA A 12 38.97 -17.45 -11.37
CA ALA A 12 37.66 -17.86 -10.88
C ALA A 12 36.68 -16.69 -11.12
N ALA A 13 35.88 -16.79 -12.17
CA ALA A 13 34.74 -15.90 -12.36
C ALA A 13 33.75 -16.15 -11.21
N LEU A 14 33.66 -15.21 -10.28
CA LEU A 14 32.60 -15.13 -9.28
C LEU A 14 31.29 -14.85 -10.03
N VAL A 15 30.59 -15.90 -10.45
CA VAL A 15 29.18 -15.81 -10.82
C VAL A 15 28.43 -15.66 -9.49
N SER A 16 28.23 -14.42 -9.05
CA SER A 16 27.28 -14.16 -7.96
C SER A 16 25.91 -14.64 -8.42
N PRO A 17 25.22 -15.54 -7.69
CA PRO A 17 23.85 -15.86 -7.99
C PRO A 17 23.05 -14.57 -7.76
N ARG A 18 22.68 -13.88 -8.84
CA ARG A 18 21.63 -12.87 -8.76
C ARG A 18 20.38 -13.62 -8.31
N SER A 19 19.85 -13.23 -7.15
CA SER A 19 18.57 -13.73 -6.65
C SER A 19 17.56 -13.72 -7.81
N LEU A 20 16.84 -14.84 -8.02
CA LEU A 20 15.77 -14.94 -9.02
C LEU A 20 14.73 -13.81 -8.86
N ALA A 21 14.55 -13.30 -7.64
CA ALA A 21 13.68 -12.16 -7.34
C ALA A 21 14.16 -10.81 -7.92
N ALA A 22 15.29 -10.75 -8.63
CA ALA A 22 15.83 -9.53 -9.24
C ALA A 22 15.81 -9.54 -10.78
N GLN A 23 15.18 -10.54 -11.41
CA GLN A 23 15.30 -10.74 -12.86
C GLN A 23 14.31 -9.89 -13.68
N ASP A 24 13.11 -9.62 -13.14
CA ASP A 24 12.03 -8.95 -13.88
C ASP A 24 11.43 -7.75 -13.11
N PRO A 25 12.16 -6.62 -12.99
CA PRO A 25 11.68 -5.45 -12.27
C PRO A 25 10.44 -4.78 -12.87
N LEU A 26 10.21 -4.84 -14.19
CA LEU A 26 9.05 -4.22 -14.81
C LEU A 26 7.78 -5.02 -14.51
N VAL A 27 7.84 -6.34 -14.63
CA VAL A 27 6.73 -7.24 -14.27
C VAL A 27 6.35 -7.03 -12.79
N ARG A 28 7.34 -6.99 -11.90
CA ARG A 28 7.10 -6.76 -10.45
C ARG A 28 6.43 -5.42 -10.16
N SER A 29 6.91 -4.32 -10.76
CA SER A 29 6.27 -3.01 -10.54
C SER A 29 4.84 -2.97 -11.05
N LEU A 30 4.53 -3.69 -12.13
CA LEU A 30 3.19 -3.80 -12.65
C LEU A 30 2.29 -4.67 -11.76
N GLU A 31 2.82 -5.78 -11.26
CA GLU A 31 2.14 -6.64 -10.30
C GLU A 31 1.79 -5.88 -9.01
N GLU A 32 2.74 -5.16 -8.41
CA GLU A 32 2.51 -4.34 -7.21
C GLU A 32 1.37 -3.31 -7.41
N LEU A 33 1.29 -2.73 -8.60
CA LEU A 33 0.22 -1.81 -8.99
C LEU A 33 -1.13 -2.52 -9.11
N ALA A 34 -1.16 -3.65 -9.82
CA ALA A 34 -2.39 -4.42 -10.05
C ALA A 34 -2.92 -5.01 -8.74
N GLU A 35 -2.04 -5.60 -7.93
CA GLU A 35 -2.38 -6.26 -6.67
C GLU A 35 -2.99 -5.28 -5.68
N ARG A 36 -2.49 -4.04 -5.62
CA ARG A 36 -3.11 -2.99 -4.79
C ARG A 36 -4.60 -2.81 -5.11
N TYR A 37 -4.97 -2.74 -6.39
CA TYR A 37 -6.37 -2.56 -6.76
C TYR A 37 -7.18 -3.84 -6.59
N ARG A 38 -6.59 -4.99 -6.83
CA ARG A 38 -7.22 -6.29 -6.60
C ARG A 38 -7.60 -6.52 -5.14
N GLN A 39 -6.67 -6.24 -4.23
CA GLN A 39 -6.89 -6.26 -2.78
C GLN A 39 -8.03 -5.32 -2.39
N ASN A 40 -8.07 -4.11 -2.94
CA ASN A 40 -9.16 -3.16 -2.67
C ASN A 40 -10.52 -3.68 -3.15
N MET A 41 -10.58 -4.43 -4.25
CA MET A 41 -11.82 -5.03 -4.75
C MET A 41 -12.31 -6.15 -3.83
N ILE A 42 -11.43 -7.06 -3.42
CA ILE A 42 -11.75 -8.14 -2.47
C ILE A 42 -12.20 -7.55 -1.13
N ALA A 43 -11.45 -6.58 -0.59
CA ALA A 43 -11.81 -5.91 0.65
C ALA A 43 -13.16 -5.19 0.54
N THR A 44 -13.43 -4.53 -0.59
CA THR A 44 -14.75 -3.92 -0.84
C THR A 44 -15.86 -4.97 -0.83
N ALA A 45 -15.68 -6.08 -1.53
CA ALA A 45 -16.65 -7.17 -1.56
C ALA A 45 -16.94 -7.73 -0.15
N GLN A 46 -15.92 -7.83 0.69
CA GLN A 46 -16.04 -8.29 2.08
C GLN A 46 -16.71 -7.26 2.99
N LEU A 47 -16.49 -5.95 2.76
CA LEU A 47 -17.08 -4.87 3.56
C LEU A 47 -18.57 -4.63 3.30
N LEU A 48 -19.06 -4.94 2.10
CA LEU A 48 -20.46 -4.75 1.76
C LEU A 48 -21.34 -5.87 2.35
N ASP A 49 -22.47 -5.46 2.94
CA ASP A 49 -23.56 -6.37 3.32
C ASP A 49 -24.34 -6.85 2.09
N ASP A 50 -25.05 -7.98 2.21
CA ASP A 50 -25.76 -8.65 1.11
C ASP A 50 -26.72 -7.70 0.35
N GLU A 51 -27.44 -6.82 1.06
CA GLU A 51 -28.38 -5.88 0.44
C GLU A 51 -27.68 -4.87 -0.50
N LEU A 52 -26.44 -4.49 -0.17
CA LEU A 52 -25.68 -3.50 -0.93
C LEU A 52 -25.10 -4.06 -2.22
N TYR A 53 -25.05 -5.39 -2.41
CA TYR A 53 -24.70 -5.97 -3.70
C TYR A 53 -25.72 -5.60 -4.80
N GLY A 54 -26.97 -5.35 -4.42
CA GLY A 54 -28.02 -4.84 -5.29
C GLY A 54 -28.01 -3.32 -5.47
N PHE A 55 -27.24 -2.58 -4.69
CA PHE A 55 -27.24 -1.11 -4.73
C PHE A 55 -26.64 -0.57 -6.03
N GLN A 56 -27.34 0.35 -6.66
CA GLN A 56 -26.86 1.17 -7.78
C GLN A 56 -27.38 2.61 -7.61
N PRO A 57 -26.55 3.66 -7.78
CA PRO A 57 -26.99 5.04 -7.61
C PRO A 57 -28.06 5.50 -8.61
N THR A 58 -28.01 4.99 -9.84
CA THR A 58 -28.97 5.27 -10.90
C THR A 58 -29.23 3.99 -11.72
N GLU A 59 -30.30 3.97 -12.51
CA GLU A 59 -30.67 2.79 -13.30
C GLU A 59 -29.71 2.50 -14.47
N GLU A 60 -28.93 3.51 -14.89
CA GLU A 60 -28.03 3.43 -16.05
C GLU A 60 -26.65 2.85 -15.72
N VAL A 61 -26.35 2.62 -14.44
CA VAL A 61 -25.05 2.11 -13.99
C VAL A 61 -25.19 0.73 -13.36
N ARG A 62 -24.11 -0.07 -13.41
CA ARG A 62 -24.06 -1.39 -12.77
C ARG A 62 -24.24 -1.27 -11.26
N SER A 63 -24.92 -2.23 -10.64
CA SER A 63 -24.91 -2.38 -9.18
C SER A 63 -23.52 -2.72 -8.64
N ALA A 64 -23.32 -2.52 -7.32
CA ALA A 64 -22.06 -2.86 -6.66
C ALA A 64 -21.65 -4.32 -6.92
N GLY A 65 -22.59 -5.26 -6.76
CA GLY A 65 -22.36 -6.68 -7.05
C GLY A 65 -21.99 -6.92 -8.51
N ARG A 66 -22.66 -6.26 -9.47
CA ARG A 66 -22.31 -6.38 -10.89
C ARG A 66 -20.94 -5.78 -11.21
N ILE A 67 -20.52 -4.70 -10.56
CA ILE A 67 -19.16 -4.16 -10.73
C ILE A 67 -18.11 -5.14 -10.22
N LEU A 68 -18.32 -5.73 -9.04
CA LEU A 68 -17.40 -6.71 -8.45
C LEU A 68 -17.28 -7.97 -9.33
N ALA A 69 -18.41 -8.52 -9.76
CA ALA A 69 -18.45 -9.70 -10.65
C ALA A 69 -17.84 -9.40 -12.03
N HIS A 70 -18.10 -8.22 -12.58
CA HIS A 70 -17.49 -7.74 -13.82
C HIS A 70 -15.96 -7.71 -13.71
N VAL A 71 -15.44 -7.16 -12.62
CA VAL A 71 -13.99 -7.11 -12.41
C VAL A 71 -13.39 -8.50 -12.29
N ALA A 72 -14.00 -9.43 -11.54
CA ALA A 72 -13.54 -10.82 -11.48
C ALA A 72 -13.45 -11.46 -12.88
N ASN A 73 -14.47 -11.27 -13.71
CA ASN A 73 -14.50 -11.77 -15.09
C ASN A 73 -13.39 -11.15 -15.96
N THR A 74 -13.22 -9.83 -15.87
CA THR A 74 -12.24 -9.11 -16.70
C THR A 74 -10.80 -9.34 -16.27
N GLU A 75 -10.52 -9.51 -14.97
CA GLU A 75 -9.18 -9.82 -14.46
C GLU A 75 -8.67 -11.12 -15.06
N ILE A 76 -9.46 -12.20 -15.02
CA ILE A 76 -9.10 -13.48 -15.66
C ILE A 76 -8.87 -13.28 -17.16
N THR A 77 -9.76 -12.53 -17.82
CA THR A 77 -9.70 -12.31 -19.26
C THR A 77 -8.43 -11.55 -19.68
N PHE A 78 -8.09 -10.47 -18.98
CA PHE A 78 -6.95 -9.63 -19.33
C PHE A 78 -5.62 -10.24 -18.88
N CYS A 79 -5.57 -10.97 -17.76
CA CYS A 79 -4.36 -11.70 -17.37
C CYS A 79 -4.06 -12.83 -18.37
N ALA A 80 -5.07 -13.58 -18.83
CA ALA A 80 -4.88 -14.61 -19.85
C ALA A 80 -4.38 -13.99 -21.17
N LEU A 81 -5.00 -12.89 -21.60
CA LEU A 81 -4.57 -12.16 -22.79
C LEU A 81 -3.13 -11.61 -22.64
N GLY A 82 -2.78 -11.08 -21.46
CA GLY A 82 -1.42 -10.62 -21.17
C GLY A 82 -0.39 -11.75 -21.27
N ALA A 83 -0.70 -12.91 -20.67
CA ALA A 83 0.10 -14.12 -20.74
C ALA A 83 0.18 -14.72 -22.15
N GLY A 84 -0.73 -14.35 -23.06
CA GLY A 84 -0.86 -15.01 -24.36
C GLY A 84 -1.47 -16.41 -24.26
N GLU A 85 -2.24 -16.67 -23.19
CA GLU A 85 -2.91 -17.92 -22.91
C GLU A 85 -4.39 -17.88 -23.33
N ASP A 86 -4.98 -19.06 -23.53
CA ASP A 86 -6.43 -19.19 -23.56
C ASP A 86 -7.01 -18.93 -22.16
N ARG A 87 -8.20 -18.33 -22.11
CA ARG A 87 -8.88 -18.08 -20.85
C ARG A 87 -9.16 -19.42 -20.14
N PRO A 88 -8.87 -19.57 -18.84
CA PRO A 88 -8.98 -20.86 -18.16
C PRO A 88 -10.42 -21.36 -17.93
N THR A 89 -11.42 -20.54 -18.27
CA THR A 89 -12.84 -20.86 -18.15
C THR A 89 -13.66 -20.14 -19.22
N ASP A 90 -14.72 -20.79 -19.70
CA ASP A 90 -15.74 -20.20 -20.57
C ASP A 90 -16.86 -19.50 -19.78
N GLU A 91 -16.85 -19.62 -18.45
CA GLU A 91 -17.86 -19.03 -17.56
C GLU A 91 -17.81 -17.50 -17.60
N ASP A 92 -18.92 -16.84 -17.91
CA ASP A 92 -19.05 -15.41 -17.64
C ASP A 92 -19.39 -15.19 -16.16
N LEU A 93 -18.38 -14.82 -15.37
CA LEU A 93 -18.54 -14.61 -13.94
C LEU A 93 -19.48 -13.44 -13.62
N GLU A 94 -19.60 -12.45 -14.52
CA GLU A 94 -20.53 -11.32 -14.32
C GLU A 94 -21.99 -11.79 -14.35
N GLU A 95 -22.31 -12.76 -15.22
CA GLU A 95 -23.67 -13.29 -15.39
C GLU A 95 -23.98 -14.43 -14.42
N SER A 96 -22.99 -15.28 -14.12
CA SER A 96 -23.20 -16.54 -13.38
C SER A 96 -23.02 -16.39 -11.86
N ARG A 97 -22.14 -15.52 -11.38
CA ARG A 97 -21.85 -15.32 -9.94
C ARG A 97 -22.62 -14.11 -9.44
N THR A 98 -23.75 -14.34 -8.78
CA THR A 98 -24.70 -13.26 -8.43
C THR A 98 -24.88 -13.06 -6.94
N THR A 99 -24.50 -14.03 -6.12
CA THR A 99 -24.51 -13.90 -4.66
C THR A 99 -23.19 -13.34 -4.14
N ARG A 100 -23.22 -12.73 -2.94
CA ARG A 100 -22.03 -12.22 -2.25
C ARG A 100 -20.91 -13.26 -2.17
N ALA A 101 -21.25 -14.49 -1.75
CA ALA A 101 -20.28 -15.57 -1.59
C ALA A 101 -19.65 -15.99 -2.94
N GLU A 102 -20.47 -16.12 -3.99
CA GLU A 102 -20.00 -16.48 -5.32
C GLU A 102 -19.10 -15.40 -5.95
N ILE A 103 -19.43 -14.13 -5.72
CA ILE A 103 -18.67 -12.99 -6.25
C ILE A 103 -17.31 -12.87 -5.54
N ILE A 104 -17.28 -13.02 -4.21
CA ILE A 104 -16.00 -13.04 -3.46
C ILE A 104 -15.12 -14.20 -3.95
N ALA A 105 -15.68 -15.39 -4.08
CA ALA A 105 -14.95 -16.55 -4.61
C ALA A 105 -14.41 -16.29 -6.03
N GLY A 106 -15.21 -15.66 -6.90
CA GLY A 106 -14.76 -15.29 -8.24
C GLY A 106 -13.61 -14.28 -8.25
N LEU A 107 -13.64 -13.28 -7.35
CA LEU A 107 -12.54 -12.32 -7.20
C LEU A 107 -11.25 -13.00 -6.70
N GLU A 108 -11.36 -13.93 -5.76
CA GLU A 108 -10.22 -14.70 -5.23
C GLU A 108 -9.65 -15.66 -6.28
N GLU A 109 -10.50 -16.33 -7.08
CA GLU A 109 -10.06 -17.15 -8.22
C GLU A 109 -9.33 -16.30 -9.27
N ALA A 110 -9.87 -15.13 -9.60
CA ALA A 110 -9.24 -14.20 -10.53
C ALA A 110 -7.87 -13.71 -10.02
N ALA A 111 -7.78 -13.42 -8.72
CA ALA A 111 -6.53 -13.03 -8.07
C ALA A 111 -5.46 -14.12 -8.16
N ALA A 112 -5.79 -15.33 -7.75
CA ALA A 112 -4.87 -16.46 -7.80
C ALA A 112 -4.44 -16.78 -9.24
N TYR A 113 -5.32 -16.60 -10.23
CA TYR A 113 -4.94 -16.77 -11.63
C TYR A 113 -3.94 -15.69 -12.09
N CYS A 114 -4.24 -14.42 -11.85
CA CYS A 114 -3.37 -13.33 -12.25
C CYS A 114 -2.01 -13.36 -11.52
N GLU A 115 -1.97 -13.72 -10.24
CA GLU A 115 -0.72 -13.90 -9.48
C GLU A 115 0.21 -14.90 -10.19
N ARG A 116 -0.30 -16.08 -10.58
CA ARG A 116 0.47 -17.06 -11.35
C ARG A 116 0.96 -16.52 -12.69
N VAL A 117 0.17 -15.69 -13.36
CA VAL A 117 0.58 -15.04 -14.62
C VAL A 117 1.75 -14.09 -14.38
N TYR A 118 1.67 -13.23 -13.35
CA TYR A 118 2.77 -12.32 -13.00
C TYR A 118 4.03 -13.06 -12.54
N GLU A 119 3.90 -14.16 -11.80
CA GLU A 119 5.03 -15.00 -11.38
C GLU A 119 5.76 -15.68 -12.56
N ALA A 120 5.03 -15.96 -13.65
CA ALA A 120 5.57 -16.66 -14.82
C ALA A 120 6.14 -15.71 -15.89
N LEU A 121 5.62 -14.49 -15.98
CA LEU A 121 6.03 -13.50 -16.98
C LEU A 121 7.41 -12.91 -16.71
N THR A 122 8.14 -12.64 -17.79
CA THR A 122 9.41 -11.94 -17.79
C THR A 122 9.31 -10.53 -18.37
N ASP A 123 10.30 -9.68 -18.08
CA ASP A 123 10.38 -8.32 -18.63
C ASP A 123 10.49 -8.31 -20.17
N GLU A 124 11.06 -9.35 -20.77
CA GLU A 124 11.17 -9.50 -22.23
C GLU A 124 9.79 -9.76 -22.86
N GLU A 125 9.00 -10.66 -22.27
CA GLU A 125 7.67 -11.05 -22.74
C GLU A 125 6.66 -9.89 -22.70
N LEU A 126 6.87 -8.90 -21.83
CA LEU A 126 6.05 -7.68 -21.76
C LEU A 126 6.00 -6.89 -23.08
N SER A 127 7.00 -7.06 -23.95
CA SER A 127 7.09 -6.40 -25.26
C SER A 127 6.39 -7.15 -26.39
N GLU A 128 5.97 -8.39 -26.15
CA GLU A 128 5.32 -9.21 -27.16
C GLU A 128 3.97 -8.63 -27.58
N GLU A 129 3.64 -8.79 -28.85
CA GLU A 129 2.38 -8.32 -29.41
C GLU A 129 1.19 -9.12 -28.84
N ARG A 130 0.11 -8.40 -28.53
CA ARG A 130 -1.21 -8.91 -28.16
C ARG A 130 -2.29 -8.14 -28.91
N ILE A 131 -3.50 -8.70 -28.99
CA ILE A 131 -4.66 -8.05 -29.61
C ILE A 131 -5.68 -7.69 -28.53
N LEU A 132 -5.79 -6.39 -28.21
CA LEU A 132 -6.75 -5.87 -27.25
C LEU A 132 -7.88 -5.14 -27.99
N PHE A 133 -9.12 -5.60 -27.83
CA PHE A 133 -10.30 -5.05 -28.52
C PHE A 133 -10.12 -4.96 -30.05
N GLY A 134 -9.48 -5.96 -30.65
CA GLY A 134 -9.20 -6.02 -32.08
C GLY A 134 -8.05 -5.12 -32.56
N ASN A 135 -7.35 -4.42 -31.66
CA ASN A 135 -6.22 -3.56 -31.99
C ASN A 135 -4.91 -4.15 -31.46
N PRO A 136 -3.80 -4.08 -32.22
CA PRO A 136 -2.50 -4.53 -31.74
C PRO A 136 -2.00 -3.64 -30.59
N THR A 137 -1.42 -4.28 -29.59
CA THR A 137 -0.76 -3.67 -28.42
C THR A 137 0.31 -4.64 -27.91
N THR A 138 0.95 -4.36 -26.78
CA THR A 138 1.88 -5.29 -26.12
C THR A 138 1.24 -6.00 -24.93
N ALA A 139 1.85 -7.08 -24.43
CA ALA A 139 1.46 -7.71 -23.17
C ALA A 139 1.43 -6.69 -22.01
N LEU A 140 2.43 -5.81 -21.93
CA LEU A 140 2.42 -4.66 -21.01
C LEU A 140 1.18 -3.78 -21.18
N GLY A 141 0.81 -3.45 -22.41
CA GLY A 141 -0.37 -2.62 -22.70
C GLY A 141 -1.67 -3.25 -22.21
N VAL A 142 -1.82 -4.57 -22.34
CA VAL A 142 -2.98 -5.32 -21.81
C VAL A 142 -3.01 -5.28 -20.28
N LEU A 143 -1.88 -5.57 -19.62
CA LEU A 143 -1.82 -5.65 -18.16
C LEU A 143 -1.94 -4.27 -17.47
N VAL A 144 -1.40 -3.21 -18.09
CA VAL A 144 -1.63 -1.83 -17.65
C VAL A 144 -3.10 -1.43 -17.82
N PHE A 145 -3.73 -1.84 -18.92
CA PHE A 145 -5.15 -1.62 -19.12
C PHE A 145 -5.97 -2.34 -18.04
N ASN A 146 -5.63 -3.59 -17.71
CA ASN A 146 -6.29 -4.34 -16.65
C ASN A 146 -6.22 -3.60 -15.30
N ALA A 147 -5.02 -3.22 -14.85
CA ALA A 147 -4.85 -2.48 -13.60
C ALA A 147 -5.63 -1.14 -13.60
N SER A 148 -5.63 -0.42 -14.71
CA SER A 148 -6.37 0.84 -14.87
C SER A 148 -7.88 0.64 -14.87
N HIS A 149 -8.36 -0.44 -15.50
CA HIS A 149 -9.76 -0.83 -15.55
C HIS A 149 -10.27 -1.16 -14.15
N THR A 150 -9.53 -1.99 -13.40
CA THR A 150 -9.82 -2.33 -12.00
C THR A 150 -9.82 -1.08 -11.11
N ALA A 151 -8.84 -0.17 -11.29
CA ALA A 151 -8.81 1.10 -10.56
C ALA A 151 -10.03 2.00 -10.85
N ASN A 152 -10.47 2.07 -12.11
CA ASN A 152 -11.66 2.84 -12.51
C ASN A 152 -12.93 2.28 -11.87
N HIS A 153 -13.10 0.96 -11.86
CA HIS A 153 -14.23 0.30 -11.19
C HIS A 153 -14.19 0.44 -9.67
N TYR A 154 -13.01 0.39 -9.08
CA TYR A 154 -12.84 0.71 -7.67
C TYR A 154 -13.24 2.16 -7.36
N GLY A 155 -12.91 3.13 -8.22
CA GLY A 155 -13.36 4.52 -8.09
C GLY A 155 -14.89 4.68 -8.08
N ASN A 156 -15.60 3.87 -8.88
CA ASN A 156 -17.07 3.82 -8.83
C ASN A 156 -17.54 3.29 -7.46
N LEU A 157 -16.96 2.17 -7.00
CA LEU A 157 -17.32 1.56 -5.72
C LEU A 157 -17.00 2.46 -4.52
N VAL A 158 -15.94 3.27 -4.57
CA VAL A 158 -15.65 4.33 -3.59
C VAL A 158 -16.85 5.26 -3.42
N THR A 159 -17.44 5.69 -4.54
CA THR A 159 -18.63 6.55 -4.51
C THR A 159 -19.82 5.80 -3.93
N TYR A 160 -20.01 4.53 -4.28
CA TYR A 160 -21.16 3.74 -3.82
C TYR A 160 -21.09 3.48 -2.32
N MET A 161 -19.91 3.14 -1.80
CA MET A 161 -19.65 2.99 -0.37
C MET A 161 -19.94 4.29 0.39
N ARG A 162 -19.44 5.44 -0.09
CA ARG A 162 -19.64 6.74 0.58
C ARG A 162 -21.09 7.20 0.57
N LEU A 163 -21.85 6.91 -0.50
CA LEU A 163 -23.30 7.15 -0.53
C LEU A 163 -24.06 6.33 0.53
N ASN A 164 -23.49 5.20 0.95
CA ASN A 164 -24.04 4.32 1.98
C ASN A 164 -23.32 4.44 3.34
N GLY A 165 -22.54 5.50 3.56
CA GLY A 165 -21.86 5.75 4.83
C GLY A 165 -20.69 4.80 5.15
N ILE A 166 -20.25 3.99 4.19
CA ILE A 166 -19.13 3.06 4.33
C ILE A 166 -17.82 3.76 3.95
N VAL A 167 -16.77 3.53 4.74
CA VAL A 167 -15.42 4.01 4.46
C VAL A 167 -14.71 3.04 3.50
N PRO A 168 -14.34 3.45 2.27
CA PRO A 168 -13.63 2.60 1.31
C PRO A 168 -12.26 2.12 1.80
N PRO A 169 -11.77 0.92 1.38
CA PRO A 169 -10.49 0.34 1.78
C PRO A 169 -9.29 1.29 1.70
N THR A 170 -9.11 2.04 0.61
CA THR A 170 -7.99 2.98 0.44
C THR A 170 -8.04 4.19 1.38
N SER A 171 -9.22 4.47 1.94
CA SER A 171 -9.42 5.51 2.96
C SER A 171 -9.73 4.92 4.34
N SER A 172 -9.77 3.60 4.43
CA SER A 172 -9.73 2.85 5.67
C SER A 172 -8.27 2.82 6.09
N VAL A 173 -7.99 3.14 7.34
CA VAL A 173 -6.69 2.76 7.89
C VAL A 173 -6.77 1.27 8.16
N PRO A 174 -5.71 0.50 7.82
CA PRO A 174 -5.62 -0.89 8.23
C PRO A 174 -6.00 -1.03 9.70
N SER A 175 -7.09 -1.73 9.98
CA SER A 175 -7.37 -2.19 11.33
C SER A 175 -6.31 -3.24 11.66
N VAL A 176 -5.21 -2.79 12.27
CA VAL A 176 -4.49 -3.67 13.18
C VAL A 176 -5.53 -4.09 14.22
N PRO A 177 -5.74 -5.38 14.49
CA PRO A 177 -6.53 -5.79 15.64
C PRO A 177 -5.87 -5.12 16.84
N VAL A 178 -6.53 -4.10 17.38
CA VAL A 178 -6.20 -3.60 18.69
C VAL A 178 -6.58 -4.76 19.59
N ALA A 179 -5.60 -5.57 20.00
CA ALA A 179 -5.68 -6.06 21.37
C ALA A 179 -5.90 -4.78 22.16
N GLU A 180 -7.05 -4.65 22.83
CA GLU A 180 -7.31 -3.58 23.79
C GLU A 180 -6.15 -3.62 24.79
N ALA A 181 -5.07 -2.95 24.46
CA ALA A 181 -4.14 -2.47 25.43
C ALA A 181 -4.88 -1.29 26.03
N ASP A 182 -5.30 -1.47 27.28
CA ASP A 182 -5.73 -0.40 28.17
C ASP A 182 -4.62 0.67 28.22
N LEU A 183 -4.55 1.50 27.19
CA LEU A 183 -3.69 2.67 27.13
C LEU A 183 -4.55 3.85 27.55
N ASP A 184 -4.63 4.06 28.87
CA ASP A 184 -5.20 5.27 29.42
C ASP A 184 -4.39 6.48 28.91
N PRO A 185 -5.02 7.46 28.25
CA PRO A 185 -4.34 8.70 27.90
C PRO A 185 -3.87 9.38 29.18
N VAL A 186 -2.57 9.58 29.31
CA VAL A 186 -1.96 10.30 30.44
C VAL A 186 -2.11 11.79 30.18
N ASP A 187 -2.41 12.56 31.23
CA ASP A 187 -2.36 14.01 31.17
C ASP A 187 -1.00 14.47 30.62
N PRO A 188 -0.98 15.37 29.62
CA PRO A 188 0.26 15.75 28.96
C PRO A 188 1.24 16.41 29.94
N ASP A 189 2.51 15.98 29.90
CA ASP A 189 3.60 16.61 30.64
C ASP A 189 3.74 18.07 30.20
N PRO A 190 3.42 19.05 31.07
CA PRO A 190 3.49 20.46 30.71
C PRO A 190 4.91 20.91 30.30
N GLY A 191 5.95 20.20 30.77
CA GLY A 191 7.34 20.51 30.47
C GLY A 191 7.82 20.01 29.11
N ALA A 192 7.09 19.09 28.46
CA ALA A 192 7.42 18.61 27.12
C ALA A 192 7.19 19.71 26.07
N VAL A 193 6.15 20.52 26.26
CA VAL A 193 5.85 21.69 25.43
C VAL A 193 7.00 22.68 25.38
N ASP A 194 7.55 23.02 26.54
CA ASP A 194 8.66 23.97 26.65
C ASP A 194 9.99 23.41 26.12
N ARG A 195 10.15 22.08 26.12
CA ARG A 195 11.39 21.41 25.69
C ARG A 195 11.47 21.20 24.18
N PHE A 196 10.33 21.00 23.51
CA PHE A 196 10.30 20.53 22.12
C PHE A 196 9.57 21.49 21.16
N GLY A 197 9.03 22.61 21.62
CA GLY A 197 8.47 23.65 20.75
C GLY A 197 9.56 24.45 20.04
N GLY A 198 9.51 24.56 18.71
CA GLY A 198 10.50 25.27 17.92
C GLY A 198 10.37 25.09 16.41
N ARG A 199 11.24 25.75 15.64
CA ARG A 199 11.41 25.49 14.20
C ARG A 199 12.72 24.75 13.96
N TYR A 200 12.66 23.67 13.21
CA TYR A 200 13.72 22.73 12.93
C TYR A 200 13.93 22.58 11.42
N GLN A 201 15.10 22.12 11.01
CA GLN A 201 15.41 21.87 9.60
C GLN A 201 15.44 20.36 9.35
N ALA A 202 14.74 19.90 8.32
CA ALA A 202 14.71 18.52 7.87
C ALA A 202 15.11 18.48 6.39
N GLY A 203 16.41 18.34 6.12
CA GLY A 203 16.92 18.49 4.75
C GLY A 203 16.77 19.93 4.25
N GLU A 204 16.07 20.14 3.13
CA GLU A 204 15.77 21.48 2.59
C GLU A 204 14.47 22.09 3.16
N ASP A 205 13.69 21.30 3.91
CA ASP A 205 12.39 21.70 4.44
C ASP A 205 12.48 22.21 5.89
N THR A 206 11.64 23.20 6.21
CA THR A 206 11.54 23.74 7.57
C THR A 206 10.36 23.16 8.32
N VAL A 207 10.65 22.44 9.39
CA VAL A 207 9.67 21.81 10.27
C VAL A 207 9.33 22.69 11.47
N SER A 208 8.05 22.98 11.74
CA SER A 208 7.64 23.70 12.95
C SER A 208 7.00 22.71 13.92
N VAL A 209 7.55 22.60 15.12
CA VAL A 209 6.89 21.94 16.24
C VAL A 209 6.32 22.99 17.15
N PHE A 210 5.01 22.95 17.41
CA PHE A 210 4.37 23.91 18.29
C PHE A 210 3.36 23.24 19.20
N PRO A 211 3.15 23.81 20.40
CA PRO A 211 2.17 23.29 21.32
C PRO A 211 0.75 23.74 20.95
N GLU A 212 -0.19 22.80 20.96
CA GLU A 212 -1.61 23.08 20.91
C GLU A 212 -2.37 22.04 21.76
N ALA A 213 -3.29 22.50 22.61
CA ALA A 213 -4.12 21.66 23.49
C ALA A 213 -3.37 20.58 24.31
N GLY A 214 -2.14 20.88 24.77
CA GLY A 214 -1.32 19.95 25.56
C GLY A 214 -0.50 18.95 24.73
N MET A 215 -0.45 19.11 23.41
CA MET A 215 0.21 18.18 22.49
C MET A 215 1.25 18.90 21.64
N LEU A 216 2.20 18.14 21.08
CA LEU A 216 3.21 18.67 20.17
C LEU A 216 2.80 18.37 18.72
N HIS A 217 2.49 19.41 17.96
CA HIS A 217 2.15 19.35 16.54
C HIS A 217 3.41 19.49 15.69
N VAL A 218 3.45 18.90 14.48
CA VAL A 218 4.62 18.97 13.56
C VAL A 218 4.19 19.39 12.15
N GLU A 219 4.73 20.49 11.63
CA GLU A 219 4.59 21.04 10.24
C GLU A 219 5.96 21.02 9.52
N PRO A 220 6.13 21.10 8.16
CA PRO A 220 5.15 21.43 7.15
C PRO A 220 4.56 20.16 6.56
N LEU A 221 3.26 20.01 6.75
CA LEU A 221 2.46 19.06 6.00
C LEU A 221 2.07 19.78 4.70
N GLN A 222 2.32 19.18 3.53
CA GLN A 222 1.83 19.72 2.27
C GLN A 222 0.33 20.04 2.39
N ALA A 223 -0.12 21.14 1.78
CA ALA A 223 -1.54 21.52 1.78
C ALA A 223 -2.41 20.34 1.32
N GLY A 224 -3.28 19.84 2.19
CA GLY A 224 -4.16 18.69 1.94
C GLY A 224 -3.87 17.42 2.76
N TRP A 225 -2.84 17.41 3.60
CA TRP A 225 -2.57 16.31 4.55
C TRP A 225 -3.26 16.55 5.90
N PRO A 226 -3.75 15.50 6.58
CA PRO A 226 -4.39 15.62 7.90
C PRO A 226 -3.35 15.97 8.99
N SER A 227 -3.77 16.64 10.06
CA SER A 227 -2.87 17.08 11.14
C SER A 227 -2.41 15.92 12.02
N PHE A 228 -1.12 15.90 12.37
CA PHE A 228 -0.54 14.90 13.26
C PHE A 228 0.03 15.55 14.52
N ALA A 229 -0.02 14.82 15.64
CA ALA A 229 0.58 15.22 16.91
C ALA A 229 1.30 14.04 17.58
N LEU A 230 2.28 14.34 18.44
CA LEU A 230 2.90 13.34 19.31
C LEU A 230 2.07 13.17 20.59
N VAL A 231 1.55 11.96 20.81
CA VAL A 231 0.74 11.57 21.97
C VAL A 231 1.66 10.94 23.02
N PRO A 232 1.82 11.54 24.22
CA PRO A 232 2.65 10.97 25.27
C PRO A 232 2.05 9.67 25.83
N LEU A 233 2.91 8.68 26.07
CA LEU A 233 2.57 7.40 26.68
C LEU A 233 3.11 7.32 28.12
N ALA A 234 2.48 6.46 28.93
CA ALA A 234 2.79 6.31 30.36
C ALA A 234 4.23 5.84 30.66
N ASP A 235 4.92 5.26 29.67
CA ASP A 235 6.31 4.82 29.77
C ASP A 235 7.34 5.89 29.38
N GLY A 236 6.88 7.12 29.11
CA GLY A 236 7.73 8.24 28.70
C GLY A 236 8.07 8.26 27.21
N THR A 237 7.42 7.43 26.40
CA THR A 237 7.52 7.47 24.93
C THR A 237 6.38 8.26 24.30
N PHE A 238 6.41 8.44 22.98
CA PHE A 238 5.36 9.15 22.23
C PHE A 238 4.87 8.29 21.07
N ALA A 239 3.56 8.29 20.83
CA ALA A 239 2.91 7.72 19.65
C ALA A 239 2.50 8.81 18.66
N LEU A 240 2.35 8.48 17.38
CA LEU A 240 1.88 9.46 16.38
C LEU A 240 0.34 9.46 16.35
N GLY A 241 -0.29 10.52 16.83
CA GLY A 241 -1.73 10.73 16.76
C GLY A 241 -2.14 11.50 15.51
N LEU A 242 -3.25 11.10 14.90
CA LEU A 242 -3.99 11.83 13.89
C LEU A 242 -5.10 12.63 14.55
N TYR A 243 -5.20 13.90 14.20
CA TYR A 243 -6.25 14.77 14.68
C TYR A 243 -7.13 15.24 13.51
N GLU A 244 -8.43 15.22 13.74
CA GLU A 244 -9.43 15.83 12.84
C GLU A 244 -10.31 16.74 13.70
N ASP A 245 -10.49 17.99 13.29
CA ASP A 245 -11.27 19.00 14.02
C ASP A 245 -10.92 19.14 15.52
N GLY A 246 -9.64 18.97 15.87
CA GLY A 246 -9.14 19.07 17.25
C GLY A 246 -9.38 17.82 18.11
N GLN A 247 -9.89 16.73 17.54
CA GLN A 247 -10.09 15.46 18.23
C GLN A 247 -9.08 14.41 17.76
N LEU A 248 -8.51 13.64 18.69
CA LEU A 248 -7.68 12.48 18.37
C LEU A 248 -8.57 11.42 17.74
N VAL A 249 -8.47 11.24 16.44
CA VAL A 249 -9.29 10.26 15.70
C VAL A 249 -8.57 8.94 15.48
N ARG A 250 -7.22 8.93 15.59
CA ARG A 250 -6.42 7.73 15.39
C ARG A 250 -5.04 7.85 16.00
N VAL A 251 -4.48 6.76 16.52
CA VAL A 251 -3.05 6.66 16.85
C VAL A 251 -2.40 5.72 15.85
N TYR A 252 -1.48 6.23 15.06
CA TYR A 252 -0.65 5.46 14.15
C TYR A 252 0.53 4.84 14.93
N LEU A 253 0.75 3.55 14.63
CA LEU A 253 1.94 2.75 14.93
C LEU A 253 2.04 2.13 16.36
N PRO A 254 1.31 1.03 16.64
CA PRO A 254 1.71 0.11 17.71
C PRO A 254 3.09 -0.46 17.39
N GLY A 255 4.05 -0.32 18.32
CA GLY A 255 5.38 -0.94 18.20
C GLY A 255 6.45 -0.09 17.51
N SER A 256 6.09 1.07 16.94
CA SER A 256 7.11 2.03 16.54
C SER A 256 7.63 2.78 17.76
N ARG A 257 8.95 2.81 17.94
CA ARG A 257 9.61 3.52 19.05
C ARG A 257 10.35 4.71 18.49
N ILE A 258 10.12 5.91 19.04
CA ILE A 258 10.95 7.08 18.76
C ILE A 258 11.96 7.19 19.89
N ARG A 259 13.26 7.08 19.58
CA ARG A 259 14.34 7.36 20.52
C ARG A 259 14.89 8.75 20.21
N PHE A 260 14.83 9.63 21.19
CA PHE A 260 15.63 10.86 21.14
C PHE A 260 17.07 10.50 21.49
N LEU A 261 18.00 10.90 20.62
CA LEU A 261 19.42 10.80 20.84
C LEU A 261 19.92 12.18 21.23
N THR A 262 20.89 12.27 22.13
CA THR A 262 21.55 13.53 22.44
C THR A 262 23.04 13.29 22.29
N ASP A 263 23.70 14.07 21.45
CA ASP A 263 25.15 13.99 21.33
C ASP A 263 25.86 14.71 22.48
N ASP A 264 27.19 14.57 22.55
CA ASP A 264 28.01 15.18 23.61
C ASP A 264 27.95 16.73 23.61
N ASP A 265 27.46 17.33 22.53
CA ASP A 265 27.27 18.77 22.37
C ASP A 265 25.85 19.23 22.75
N GLY A 266 24.98 18.30 23.19
CA GLY A 266 23.62 18.58 23.61
C GLY A 266 22.61 18.71 22.46
N VAL A 267 23.02 18.37 21.23
CA VAL A 267 22.14 18.40 20.06
C VAL A 267 21.25 17.17 20.09
N VAL A 268 19.94 17.40 20.00
CA VAL A 268 18.96 16.32 20.03
C VAL A 268 18.78 15.78 18.62
N GLY A 269 18.71 14.47 18.44
CA GLY A 269 18.29 13.80 17.21
C GLY A 269 17.08 12.92 17.53
N PHE A 270 16.41 12.40 16.51
CA PHE A 270 15.44 11.33 16.75
C PHE A 270 15.62 10.18 15.76
N GLN A 271 15.40 8.98 16.25
CA GLN A 271 15.44 7.75 15.48
C GLN A 271 14.12 7.00 15.67
N MET A 272 13.47 6.68 14.56
CA MET A 272 12.24 5.88 14.57
C MET A 272 12.58 4.43 14.27
N PHE A 273 12.10 3.52 15.10
CA PHE A 273 12.27 2.07 14.95
C PHE A 273 10.94 1.36 14.82
N ARG A 274 10.93 0.19 14.20
CA ARG A 274 9.84 -0.79 14.26
C ARG A 274 10.42 -2.20 14.24
N ASP A 275 9.99 -3.06 15.16
CA ASP A 275 10.43 -4.47 15.23
C ASP A 275 11.96 -4.67 15.25
N GLY A 276 12.71 -3.67 15.74
CA GLY A 276 14.17 -3.68 15.80
C GLY A 276 14.87 -3.04 14.59
N GLU A 277 14.14 -2.67 13.55
CA GLU A 277 14.67 -2.02 12.34
C GLU A 277 14.49 -0.50 12.40
N THR A 278 15.49 0.26 11.93
CA THR A 278 15.45 1.72 11.84
C THR A 278 14.70 2.14 10.58
N LEU A 279 13.62 2.90 10.76
CA LEU A 279 12.78 3.42 9.68
C LEU A 279 13.20 4.82 9.22
N LEU A 280 13.64 5.66 10.16
CA LEU A 280 14.05 7.03 9.90
C LEU A 280 15.11 7.46 10.91
N GLU A 281 16.19 8.08 10.42
CA GLU A 281 17.24 8.67 11.24
C GLU A 281 17.37 10.17 10.87
N ALA A 282 16.96 11.04 11.79
CA ALA A 282 17.15 12.48 11.67
C ALA A 282 18.28 12.91 12.61
N ALA A 283 19.45 13.20 12.03
CA ALA A 283 20.70 13.33 12.76
C ALA A 283 20.87 14.67 13.53
N ARG A 284 20.03 15.68 13.30
CA ARG A 284 20.15 16.99 13.98
C ARG A 284 18.82 17.72 14.12
N ILE A 285 18.34 17.84 15.35
CA ILE A 285 17.38 18.82 15.82
C ILE A 285 18.24 19.92 16.49
N PRO A 286 18.45 21.08 15.85
CA PRO A 286 19.18 22.18 16.46
C PRO A 286 18.49 22.71 17.73
#